data_AF-A0A0N4VI30-F1
#
_entry.id   AF-A0A0N4VI30-F1
#
_cell.length_a   1.000
_cell.length_b   1.000
_cell.length_c   1.000
_cell.angle_alpha   90.00
_cell.angle_beta   90.00
_cell.angle_gamma   90.00
#
_symmetry.space_group_name_H-M   'P 1'
#
loop_
_entity.id
_entity.type
_entity.pdbx_description
1 polymer ?
#
loop_
_entity_poly.entity_id
_entity_poly.type
_entity_poly.pdbx_seq_one_letter_code
_entity_poly.pdbx_strand_id
1 'polypeptide(L)'
;MFWTANGKSHLPPEKKAEKNEKLDFCRKLICDFNDLEDCGLGCELLRLSYCFLFARNTNRTAILDKDGTKWRYTENGWNRLFKPVTNCSYYQIAKDNDIIVTWRTINNQSKVMFLHFFDDNEQNFLEPNIPKAYRALEYLHSNPYVFFISQYKKFFMRLSENMADPVAKALKNITFSSGKNDYGYL
;
A
#
# COMPACT_ATOMS: atom_id res chain seq x y z
N MET A 1 10.57 0.80 1.41
CA MET A 1 11.38 2.00 1.15
C MET A 1 10.40 3.14 0.91
N PHE A 2 10.21 4.04 1.87
CA PHE A 2 9.29 5.18 1.75
C PHE A 2 10.10 6.47 1.97
N TRP A 3 10.00 7.36 0.99
CA TRP A 3 10.71 8.64 0.94
C TRP A 3 9.78 9.74 1.44
N THR A 4 10.21 10.52 2.42
CA THR A 4 9.65 11.85 2.67
C THR A 4 10.21 12.84 1.65
N ALA A 5 9.53 13.99 1.50
CA ALA A 5 9.69 14.98 0.41
C ALA A 5 11.09 15.62 0.21
N ASN A 6 12.14 15.14 0.90
CA ASN A 6 13.49 15.72 0.86
C ASN A 6 14.59 14.79 0.29
N GLY A 7 14.24 13.72 -0.42
CA GLY A 7 15.16 13.05 -1.37
C GLY A 7 16.45 12.41 -0.82
N LYS A 8 16.57 12.09 0.48
CA LYS A 8 17.81 11.51 1.07
C LYS A 8 17.79 10.00 1.33
N SER A 9 18.13 9.16 0.34
CA SER A 9 18.18 7.68 0.43
C SER A 9 18.62 7.09 1.79
N HIS A 10 17.67 6.58 2.59
CA HIS A 10 17.87 5.75 3.77
C HIS A 10 16.90 4.57 3.72
N LEU A 11 17.46 3.36 3.75
CA LEU A 11 16.77 2.14 4.15
C LEU A 11 16.12 2.36 5.53
N PRO A 12 15.02 1.68 5.88
CA PRO A 12 14.43 1.87 7.21
C PRO A 12 15.36 1.26 8.27
N PRO A 13 15.93 2.04 9.20
CA PRO A 13 16.26 1.48 10.49
C PRO A 13 14.96 1.35 11.27
N GLU A 14 14.76 0.24 11.97
CA GLU A 14 13.62 0.01 12.88
C GLU A 14 13.55 0.98 14.08
N LYS A 15 14.14 2.17 14.02
CA LYS A 15 14.19 3.13 15.11
C LYS A 15 14.01 4.56 14.64
N LYS A 16 12.76 4.99 14.62
CA LYS A 16 12.22 6.20 15.24
C LYS A 16 10.84 6.43 14.63
N ALA A 17 9.82 5.95 15.35
CA ALA A 17 8.55 6.64 15.35
C ALA A 17 8.86 8.10 15.72
N GLU A 18 8.94 8.94 14.69
CA GLU A 18 9.21 10.35 14.84
C GLU A 18 8.08 10.94 15.67
N LYS A 19 8.49 11.65 16.72
CA LYS A 19 7.67 12.37 17.69
C LYS A 19 6.45 13.03 17.05
N ASN A 20 5.34 12.94 17.78
CA ASN A 20 4.00 13.46 17.53
C ASN A 20 3.87 14.97 17.27
N GLU A 21 4.67 15.60 16.39
CA GLU A 21 4.69 17.07 16.29
C GLU A 21 4.59 17.67 14.87
N LYS A 22 4.36 16.90 13.80
CA LYS A 22 4.14 17.49 12.44
C LYS A 22 3.15 16.74 11.56
N LEU A 23 2.04 16.22 12.10
CA LEU A 23 1.03 15.54 11.27
C LEU A 23 0.03 16.48 10.59
N ASP A 24 -0.10 17.72 11.08
CA ASP A 24 -1.21 18.61 10.69
C ASP A 24 -1.02 19.24 9.30
N PHE A 25 0.22 19.47 8.85
CA PHE A 25 0.50 20.10 7.54
C PHE A 25 0.66 19.13 6.37
N CYS A 26 0.57 17.82 6.60
CA CYS A 26 0.77 16.83 5.54
C CYS A 26 -0.51 16.64 4.72
N ARG A 27 -0.39 16.77 3.39
CA ARG A 27 -1.47 16.41 2.47
C ARG A 27 -1.74 14.91 2.55
N LYS A 28 -3.01 14.53 2.50
CA LYS A 28 -3.48 13.16 2.73
C LYS A 28 -4.24 12.62 1.51
N LEU A 29 -4.15 11.32 1.29
CA LEU A 29 -4.92 10.58 0.31
C LEU A 29 -5.56 9.38 1.01
N ILE A 30 -6.89 9.33 1.00
CA ILE A 30 -7.67 8.20 1.48
C ILE A 30 -7.82 7.20 0.34
N CYS A 31 -7.39 5.98 0.60
CA CYS A 31 -7.38 4.85 -0.30
C CYS A 31 -8.54 3.92 0.03
N ASP A 32 -9.58 3.94 -0.80
CA ASP A 32 -10.62 2.92 -0.76
C ASP A 32 -10.26 1.80 -1.75
N PHE A 33 -10.01 0.60 -1.21
CA PHE A 33 -9.59 -0.57 -1.97
C PHE A 33 -10.56 -1.76 -1.83
N ASN A 34 -11.63 -1.61 -1.04
CA ASN A 34 -12.48 -2.72 -0.58
C ASN A 34 -13.71 -2.97 -1.47
N ASP A 35 -14.12 -1.99 -2.26
CA ASP A 35 -15.52 -1.92 -2.67
C ASP A 35 -15.86 -2.66 -4.00
N LEU A 36 -14.89 -3.23 -4.76
CA LEU A 36 -15.26 -3.93 -6.03
C LEU A 36 -15.82 -5.33 -5.75
N GLU A 37 -17.09 -5.55 -6.10
CA GLU A 37 -17.85 -6.78 -5.84
C GLU A 37 -17.24 -8.05 -6.49
N ASP A 38 -16.48 -7.91 -7.59
CA ASP A 38 -15.93 -9.05 -8.36
C ASP A 38 -14.39 -9.22 -8.25
N CYS A 39 -13.74 -8.73 -7.19
CA CYS A 39 -12.28 -8.65 -7.10
C CYS A 39 -11.72 -9.38 -5.87
N GLY A 40 -10.82 -10.37 -6.07
CA GLY A 40 -10.15 -11.10 -4.97
C GLY A 40 -8.96 -10.36 -4.31
N LEU A 41 -8.32 -10.98 -3.30
CA LEU A 41 -7.25 -10.40 -2.48
C LEU A 41 -6.11 -9.81 -3.33
N GLY A 42 -5.71 -10.52 -4.38
CA GLY A 42 -4.63 -10.08 -5.27
C GLY A 42 -4.97 -8.80 -6.04
N CYS A 43 -6.23 -8.63 -6.44
CA CYS A 43 -6.73 -7.46 -7.14
C CYS A 43 -6.88 -6.26 -6.17
N GLU A 44 -7.35 -6.49 -4.94
CA GLU A 44 -7.40 -5.47 -3.88
C GLU A 44 -6.01 -4.95 -3.51
N LEU A 45 -5.02 -5.84 -3.32
CA LEU A 45 -3.63 -5.46 -3.03
C LEU A 45 -3.00 -4.71 -4.21
N LEU A 46 -3.40 -5.01 -5.45
CA LEU A 46 -2.95 -4.28 -6.62
C LEU A 46 -3.54 -2.86 -6.65
N ARG A 47 -4.84 -2.69 -6.39
CA ARG A 47 -5.48 -1.37 -6.23
C ARG A 47 -4.82 -0.57 -5.11
N LEU A 48 -4.58 -1.18 -3.96
CA LEU A 48 -3.89 -0.52 -2.86
C LEU A 48 -2.47 -0.06 -3.26
N SER A 49 -1.76 -0.85 -4.06
CA SER A 49 -0.45 -0.47 -4.59
C SER A 49 -0.54 0.74 -5.52
N TYR A 50 -1.56 0.80 -6.38
CA TYR A 50 -1.83 1.96 -7.21
C TYR A 50 -2.18 3.21 -6.39
N CYS A 51 -2.96 3.06 -5.32
CA CYS A 51 -3.25 4.19 -4.43
C CYS A 51 -1.97 4.79 -3.85
N PHE A 52 -1.06 3.93 -3.40
CA PHE A 52 0.20 4.35 -2.79
C PHE A 52 1.17 4.96 -3.81
N LEU A 53 1.17 4.45 -5.04
CA LEU A 53 1.89 5.08 -6.14
C LEU A 53 1.33 6.49 -6.42
N PHE A 54 0.01 6.61 -6.49
CA PHE A 54 -0.67 7.88 -6.73
C PHE A 54 -0.45 8.89 -5.58
N ALA A 55 -0.52 8.44 -4.32
CA ALA A 55 -0.19 9.24 -3.15
C ALA A 55 1.24 9.78 -3.23
N ARG A 56 2.19 8.93 -3.63
CA ARG A 56 3.58 9.34 -3.83
C ARG A 56 3.69 10.39 -4.94
N ASN A 57 3.07 10.18 -6.10
CA ASN A 57 3.15 11.11 -7.23
C ASN A 57 2.52 12.47 -6.92
N THR A 58 1.54 12.50 -6.02
CA THR A 58 0.88 13.74 -5.56
C THR A 58 1.47 14.30 -4.26
N ASN A 59 2.56 13.73 -3.74
CA ASN A 59 3.19 14.08 -2.45
C ASN A 59 2.16 14.13 -1.30
N ARG A 60 1.44 13.02 -1.12
CA ARG A 60 0.42 12.80 -0.09
C ARG A 60 0.77 11.58 0.74
N THR A 61 0.38 11.62 2.01
CA THR A 61 0.40 10.43 2.87
C THR A 61 -0.83 9.58 2.56
N ALA A 62 -0.61 8.33 2.16
CA ALA A 62 -1.69 7.38 1.93
C ALA A 62 -2.26 6.85 3.25
N ILE A 63 -3.58 6.76 3.33
CA ILE A 63 -4.35 6.32 4.50
C ILE A 63 -5.44 5.38 4.00
N LEU A 64 -5.68 4.26 4.68
CA LEU A 64 -6.78 3.36 4.29
C LEU A 64 -8.11 4.00 4.66
N ASP A 65 -9.13 3.84 3.81
CA ASP A 65 -10.49 4.21 4.21
C ASP A 65 -10.87 3.51 5.52
N LYS A 66 -11.35 4.29 6.49
CA LYS A 66 -11.72 3.83 7.84
C LYS A 66 -10.68 2.92 8.49
N ASP A 67 -9.40 3.19 8.29
CA ASP A 67 -8.26 2.42 8.80
C ASP A 67 -8.31 0.92 8.43
N GLY A 68 -8.98 0.57 7.32
CA GLY A 68 -9.13 -0.80 6.86
C GLY A 68 -10.06 -1.66 7.72
N THR A 69 -10.85 -1.06 8.63
CA THR A 69 -11.77 -1.78 9.53
C THR A 69 -12.88 -2.55 8.81
N LYS A 70 -13.27 -2.09 7.61
CA LYS A 70 -14.31 -2.73 6.78
C LYS A 70 -13.78 -3.76 5.78
N TRP A 71 -12.51 -4.16 5.89
CA TRP A 71 -11.92 -5.08 4.93
C TRP A 71 -12.51 -6.49 5.07
N ARG A 72 -13.10 -7.00 3.97
CA ARG A 72 -14.01 -8.17 3.97
C ARG A 72 -13.39 -9.52 4.35
N TYR A 73 -12.06 -9.65 4.29
CA TYR A 73 -11.40 -10.94 4.56
C TYR A 73 -11.37 -11.31 6.04
N THR A 74 -11.64 -10.36 6.94
CA THR A 74 -11.63 -10.60 8.38
C THR A 74 -12.59 -9.67 9.11
N GLU A 75 -13.25 -10.17 10.16
CA GLU A 75 -14.19 -9.40 11.00
C GLU A 75 -13.55 -8.18 11.70
N ASN A 76 -12.22 -8.17 11.87
CA ASN A 76 -11.46 -7.08 12.50
C ASN A 76 -10.64 -6.26 11.48
N GLY A 77 -10.98 -6.39 10.19
CA GLY A 77 -10.36 -5.65 9.11
C GLY A 77 -8.85 -5.89 8.94
N TRP A 78 -8.21 -4.99 8.20
CA TRP A 78 -6.79 -5.08 7.81
C TRP A 78 -5.85 -5.44 8.96
N ASN A 79 -6.00 -4.77 10.09
CA ASN A 79 -5.10 -4.87 11.24
C ASN A 79 -5.16 -6.23 11.95
N ARG A 80 -6.17 -7.06 11.65
CA ARG A 80 -6.19 -8.45 12.12
C ARG A 80 -5.03 -9.23 11.54
N LEU A 81 -4.78 -9.09 10.23
CA LEU A 81 -3.77 -9.89 9.52
C LEU A 81 -2.45 -9.16 9.36
N PHE A 82 -2.49 -7.86 9.12
CA PHE A 82 -1.34 -7.08 8.72
C PHE A 82 -1.10 -5.89 9.64
N LYS A 83 0.12 -5.34 9.62
CA LYS A 83 0.42 -4.08 10.30
C LYS A 83 -0.25 -2.90 9.59
N PRO A 84 -0.59 -1.82 10.31
CA PRO A 84 -1.05 -0.58 9.69
C PRO A 84 -0.09 -0.11 8.59
N VAL A 85 -0.66 0.38 7.49
CA VAL A 85 0.14 0.90 6.35
C VAL A 85 0.68 2.32 6.61
N THR A 86 0.13 3.01 7.60
CA THR A 86 0.51 4.36 8.05
C THR A 86 0.21 4.48 9.55
N ASN A 87 0.84 5.44 10.22
CA ASN A 87 0.52 5.81 11.61
C ASN A 87 -0.61 6.86 11.70
N CYS A 88 -1.07 7.39 10.56
CA CYS A 88 -2.19 8.33 10.51
C CYS A 88 -3.51 7.56 10.53
N SER A 89 -4.49 8.01 11.31
CA SER A 89 -5.84 7.43 11.32
C SER A 89 -6.81 8.24 10.47
N TYR A 90 -7.67 7.57 9.71
CA TYR A 90 -8.83 8.15 9.03
C TYR A 90 -9.67 8.99 10.00
N TYR A 91 -9.87 8.52 11.24
CA TYR A 91 -10.70 9.22 12.22
C TYR A 91 -10.04 10.50 12.78
N GLN A 92 -8.72 10.64 12.69
CA GLN A 92 -8.05 11.91 12.99
C GLN A 92 -8.42 12.95 11.93
N ILE A 93 -8.38 12.56 10.66
CA ILE A 93 -8.79 13.43 9.54
C ILE A 93 -10.24 13.88 9.68
N ALA A 94 -11.12 12.94 10.01
CA ALA A 94 -12.54 13.23 10.18
C ALA A 94 -12.80 14.20 11.35
N LYS A 95 -11.98 14.18 12.40
CA LYS A 95 -12.07 15.09 13.55
C LYS A 95 -11.53 16.49 13.24
N ASP A 96 -10.53 16.58 12.37
CA ASP A 96 -9.92 17.86 11.97
C ASP A 96 -10.87 18.73 11.11
N ASN A 97 -12.07 18.24 10.78
CA ASN A 97 -13.05 18.87 9.88
C ASN A 97 -12.47 19.23 8.49
N ASP A 98 -11.39 18.53 8.09
CA ASP A 98 -10.80 18.70 6.78
C ASP A 98 -11.83 18.31 5.70
N ILE A 99 -12.02 19.16 4.69
CA ILE A 99 -12.91 18.86 3.56
C ILE A 99 -12.30 17.71 2.75
N ILE A 100 -13.00 16.57 2.72
CA ILE A 100 -12.64 15.41 1.92
C ILE A 100 -13.17 15.64 0.50
N VAL A 101 -12.26 15.77 -0.47
CA VAL A 101 -12.64 15.93 -1.87
C VAL A 101 -12.40 14.64 -2.63
N THR A 102 -13.45 14.08 -3.24
CA THR A 102 -13.31 12.94 -4.15
C THR A 102 -12.42 13.32 -5.33
N TRP A 103 -11.52 12.41 -5.67
CA TRP A 103 -10.61 12.60 -6.76
C TRP A 103 -11.35 12.77 -8.10
N ARG A 104 -10.89 13.74 -8.90
CA ARG A 104 -11.36 13.97 -10.27
C ARG A 104 -10.25 14.46 -11.21
N THR A 105 -9.24 15.20 -10.72
CA THR A 105 -8.18 15.80 -11.55
C THR A 105 -6.84 15.96 -10.83
N ILE A 106 -5.70 15.66 -11.52
CA ILE A 106 -4.31 15.68 -11.00
C ILE A 106 -3.93 16.93 -10.18
N ASN A 107 -4.48 18.09 -10.54
CA ASN A 107 -4.08 19.38 -9.97
C ASN A 107 -4.91 19.81 -8.76
N ASN A 108 -5.62 18.88 -8.10
CA ASN A 108 -6.41 19.23 -6.92
C ASN A 108 -5.51 19.60 -5.72
N GLN A 109 -5.70 20.82 -5.20
CA GLN A 109 -4.93 21.40 -4.09
C GLN A 109 -5.50 21.04 -2.71
N SER A 110 -6.63 20.33 -2.62
CA SER A 110 -7.26 19.97 -1.34
C SER A 110 -6.29 19.26 -0.39
N LYS A 111 -6.37 19.58 0.91
CA LYS A 111 -5.53 18.96 1.95
C LYS A 111 -5.76 17.44 2.03
N VAL A 112 -7.01 17.01 1.89
CA VAL A 112 -7.42 15.61 1.91
C VAL A 112 -8.14 15.26 0.62
N MET A 113 -7.76 14.13 0.02
CA MET A 113 -8.42 13.59 -1.18
C MET A 113 -8.86 12.16 -0.94
N PHE A 114 -9.96 11.76 -1.57
CA PHE A 114 -10.46 10.39 -1.55
C PHE A 114 -10.33 9.79 -2.95
N LEU A 115 -9.60 8.68 -3.07
CA LEU A 115 -9.43 7.96 -4.34
C LEU A 115 -10.33 6.72 -4.36
N HIS A 116 -11.21 6.64 -5.35
CA HIS A 116 -12.18 5.56 -5.52
C HIS A 116 -11.97 4.94 -6.90
N PHE A 117 -11.43 3.72 -6.99
CA PHE A 117 -11.03 3.15 -8.30
C PHE A 117 -12.17 2.64 -9.19
N PHE A 118 -13.35 3.22 -9.14
CA PHE A 118 -14.50 2.78 -9.95
C PHE A 118 -14.74 3.63 -11.19
N ASP A 119 -13.95 4.69 -11.37
CA ASP A 119 -14.15 5.55 -12.53
C ASP A 119 -13.25 5.04 -13.68
N ASP A 120 -13.89 4.49 -14.73
CA ASP A 120 -13.24 3.88 -15.90
C ASP A 120 -12.23 4.81 -16.61
N ASN A 121 -12.28 6.12 -16.34
CA ASN A 121 -11.36 7.12 -16.85
C ASN A 121 -10.03 7.25 -16.05
N GLU A 122 -9.89 6.60 -14.89
CA GLU A 122 -8.70 6.70 -14.02
C GLU A 122 -7.49 5.88 -14.50
N GLN A 123 -7.70 4.92 -15.42
CA GLN A 123 -6.65 4.01 -15.88
C GLN A 123 -5.53 4.72 -16.66
N ASN A 124 -5.81 5.88 -17.25
CA ASN A 124 -4.85 6.61 -18.09
C ASN A 124 -3.75 7.34 -17.31
N PHE A 125 -3.89 7.53 -15.98
CA PHE A 125 -2.89 8.20 -15.16
C PHE A 125 -1.97 7.25 -14.39
N LEU A 126 -2.24 5.95 -14.46
CA LEU A 126 -1.42 4.90 -13.87
C LEU A 126 -0.39 4.37 -14.86
N GLU A 127 0.09 5.20 -15.79
CA GLU A 127 1.27 4.83 -16.56
C GLU A 127 2.37 4.39 -15.57
N PRO A 128 2.89 3.16 -15.72
CA PRO A 128 4.00 2.59 -14.98
C PRO A 128 5.32 3.38 -15.07
N ASN A 129 5.34 4.67 -14.78
CA ASN A 129 6.55 5.47 -14.87
C ASN A 129 7.42 5.20 -13.65
N ILE A 130 8.35 4.25 -13.82
CA ILE A 130 9.43 4.01 -12.86
C ILE A 130 10.16 5.33 -12.65
N PRO A 131 10.23 5.87 -11.42
CA PRO A 131 10.87 7.15 -11.20
C PRO A 131 12.32 7.11 -11.70
N LYS A 132 12.81 8.19 -12.30
CA LYS A 132 14.14 8.26 -12.93
C LYS A 132 15.28 7.72 -12.04
N ALA A 133 15.17 7.92 -10.73
CA ALA A 133 16.11 7.42 -9.73
C ALA A 133 16.25 5.88 -9.70
N TYR A 134 15.29 5.15 -10.26
CA TYR A 134 15.24 3.68 -10.30
C TYR A 134 15.42 3.12 -11.71
N ARG A 135 15.88 3.91 -12.69
CA ARG A 135 16.18 3.41 -14.05
C ARG A 135 17.17 2.25 -14.06
N ALA A 136 18.06 2.16 -13.06
CA ALA A 136 18.94 1.01 -12.90
C ALA A 136 18.18 -0.34 -12.83
N LEU A 137 16.90 -0.34 -12.43
CA LEU A 137 16.07 -1.55 -12.43
C LEU A 137 15.85 -2.12 -13.83
N GLU A 138 15.90 -1.30 -14.89
CA GLU A 138 15.78 -1.75 -16.28
C GLU A 138 16.88 -2.77 -16.65
N TYR A 139 18.03 -2.71 -15.98
CA TYR A 139 19.14 -3.66 -16.16
C TYR A 139 19.10 -4.83 -15.17
N LEU A 140 18.34 -4.72 -14.08
CA LEU A 140 18.32 -5.70 -12.98
C LEU A 140 17.07 -6.57 -12.97
N HIS A 141 16.02 -6.18 -13.70
CA HIS A 141 14.75 -6.88 -13.71
C HIS A 141 14.10 -6.81 -15.09
N SER A 142 13.69 -7.94 -15.63
CA SER A 142 13.02 -8.04 -16.95
C SER A 142 11.68 -7.28 -17.00
N ASN A 143 11.08 -7.02 -15.84
CA ASN A 143 9.89 -6.19 -15.69
C ASN A 143 10.01 -5.26 -14.47
N PRO A 144 10.67 -4.10 -14.58
CA PRO A 144 10.94 -3.24 -13.43
C PRO A 144 9.68 -2.72 -12.71
N TYR A 145 8.57 -2.63 -13.44
CA TYR A 145 7.29 -2.24 -12.87
C TYR A 145 6.75 -3.27 -11.87
N VAL A 146 6.80 -4.55 -12.21
CA VAL A 146 6.43 -5.64 -11.29
C VAL A 146 7.29 -5.61 -10.04
N PHE A 147 8.60 -5.38 -10.19
CA PHE A 147 9.49 -5.20 -9.05
C PHE A 147 9.01 -4.06 -8.15
N PHE A 148 8.66 -2.90 -8.72
CA PHE A 148 8.22 -1.74 -7.96
C PHE A 148 6.92 -2.01 -7.18
N ILE A 149 5.91 -2.58 -7.84
CA ILE A 149 4.64 -2.97 -7.18
C ILE A 149 4.88 -4.03 -6.10
N SER A 150 5.81 -4.97 -6.31
CA SER A 150 6.14 -5.99 -5.32
C SER A 150 6.68 -5.39 -4.01
N GLN A 151 7.37 -4.24 -4.07
CA GLN A 151 7.86 -3.56 -2.86
C GLN A 151 6.70 -3.04 -1.99
N TYR A 152 5.63 -2.55 -2.61
CA TYR A 152 4.42 -2.15 -1.89
C TYR A 152 3.72 -3.37 -1.30
N LYS A 153 3.51 -4.43 -2.07
CA LYS A 153 2.89 -5.67 -1.57
C LYS A 153 3.67 -6.25 -0.38
N LYS A 154 4.99 -6.30 -0.47
CA LYS A 154 5.86 -6.71 0.65
C LYS A 154 5.65 -5.85 1.90
N PHE A 155 5.46 -4.54 1.74
CA PHE A 155 5.19 -3.64 2.86
C PHE A 155 3.77 -3.81 3.43
N PHE A 156 2.78 -3.98 2.57
CA PHE A 156 1.40 -4.19 3.02
C PHE A 156 1.25 -5.50 3.78
N MET A 157 1.84 -6.58 3.27
CA MET A 157 1.71 -7.93 3.84
C MET A 157 2.65 -8.19 5.03
N ARG A 158 3.05 -7.15 5.77
CA ARG A 158 3.77 -7.35 7.04
C ARG A 158 2.77 -7.87 8.05
N LEU A 159 2.98 -9.08 8.54
CA LEU A 159 2.09 -9.72 9.49
C LEU A 159 1.93 -8.89 10.76
N SER A 160 0.69 -8.83 11.24
CA SER A 160 0.38 -8.31 12.57
C SER A 160 1.03 -9.18 13.65
N GLU A 161 1.14 -8.65 14.87
CA GLU A 161 1.63 -9.41 16.02
C GLU A 161 0.76 -10.65 16.28
N ASN A 162 -0.55 -10.54 16.01
CA ASN A 162 -1.51 -11.63 16.15
C ASN A 162 -1.33 -12.75 15.12
N MET A 163 -0.72 -12.48 13.96
CA MET A 163 -0.60 -13.44 12.86
C MET A 163 0.82 -13.96 12.60
N ALA A 164 1.85 -13.25 13.07
CA ALA A 164 3.24 -13.68 12.88
C ALA A 164 3.49 -15.11 13.41
N ASP A 165 3.08 -15.38 14.65
CA ASP A 165 3.29 -16.68 15.30
C ASP A 165 2.45 -17.81 14.68
N PRO A 166 1.12 -17.64 14.45
CA PRO A 166 0.33 -18.65 13.75
C PRO A 166 0.89 -19.03 12.38
N VAL A 167 1.31 -18.05 11.58
CA VAL A 167 1.90 -18.31 10.25
C VAL A 167 3.23 -19.04 10.39
N ALA A 168 4.11 -18.63 11.31
CA ALA A 168 5.38 -19.32 11.54
C ALA A 168 5.20 -20.77 12.01
N LYS A 169 4.19 -21.05 12.84
CA LYS A 169 3.84 -22.41 13.26
C LYS A 169 3.31 -23.25 12.09
N ALA A 170 2.41 -22.69 11.28
CA ALA A 170 1.89 -23.36 10.10
C ALA A 170 3.01 -23.71 9.10
N LEU A 171 3.95 -22.79 8.87
CA LEU A 171 5.09 -23.01 7.97
C LEU A 171 5.99 -24.18 8.40
N LYS A 172 6.14 -24.45 9.70
CA LYS A 172 6.93 -25.61 10.18
C LYS A 172 6.30 -26.96 9.82
N ASN A 173 4.98 -26.98 9.66
CA ASN A 173 4.24 -28.20 9.32
C ASN A 173 4.13 -28.41 7.80
N ILE A 174 4.53 -27.43 6.99
CA ILE A 174 4.58 -27.55 5.54
C ILE A 174 5.96 -28.08 5.16
N THR A 175 6.03 -29.34 4.74
CA THR A 175 7.25 -29.91 4.17
C THR A 175 7.42 -29.40 2.75
N PHE A 176 8.20 -28.34 2.57
CA PHE A 176 8.75 -27.99 1.25
C PHE A 176 9.92 -28.94 0.96
N SER A 177 9.64 -30.22 0.70
CA SER A 177 10.64 -31.13 0.18
C SER A 177 11.13 -30.58 -1.16
N SER A 178 12.46 -30.40 -1.27
CA SER A 178 13.18 -29.96 -2.48
C SER A 178 12.47 -30.45 -3.74
N GLY A 179 11.96 -29.52 -4.56
CA GLY A 179 11.09 -29.81 -5.70
C GLY A 179 11.60 -30.95 -6.58
N LYS A 180 11.21 -32.18 -6.23
CA LYS A 180 11.13 -33.30 -7.13
C LYS A 180 9.69 -33.30 -7.59
N ASN A 181 9.53 -32.87 -8.82
CA ASN A 181 8.25 -32.93 -9.51
C ASN A 181 7.91 -34.43 -9.59
N ASP A 182 6.84 -34.87 -8.94
CA ASP A 182 6.28 -36.23 -9.13
C ASP A 182 5.74 -36.44 -10.56
N TYR A 183 5.86 -35.42 -11.42
CA TYR A 183 5.66 -35.50 -12.85
C TYR A 183 7.02 -35.48 -13.55
N GLY A 184 7.58 -36.68 -13.73
CA GLY A 184 8.76 -36.87 -14.57
C GLY A 184 8.44 -36.63 -16.04
N TYR A 185 8.39 -35.37 -16.46
CA TYR A 185 8.55 -34.91 -17.85
C TYR A 185 8.99 -33.45 -17.85
N LEU A 186 10.26 -33.21 -18.18
CA LEU A 186 10.74 -32.43 -19.33
C LEU A 186 12.27 -32.54 -19.40
#